data_AF-A0A357V2W8-F1
#
_entry.id   AF-A0A357V2W8-F1
#
_cell.length_a   1.000
_cell.length_b   1.000
_cell.length_c   1.000
_cell.angle_alpha   90.00
_cell.angle_beta   90.00
_cell.angle_gamma   90.00
#
_symmetry.space_group_name_H-M   'P 1'
#
loop_
_entity.id
_entity.type
_entity.pdbx_description
1 polymer ?
#
loop_
_entity_poly.entity_id
_entity_poly.type
_entity_poly.pdbx_seq_one_letter_code
_entity_poly.pdbx_strand_id
1 'polypeptide(L)'
;GEIAVELRRDGEDFVVELQDFAAPVDTGRVKGRDLDDIKPGGLGVHLIREIMDDVQFVTPPAGVGNLLQLRKRLQTKAGAS
;
A
#
# COMPACT_ATOMS: atom_id res chain seq x y z
N GLY A 1 -8.89 -16.12 1.18
CA GLY A 1 -9.56 -15.17 0.28
C GLY A 1 -8.66 -14.92 -0.90
N GLU A 2 -9.24 -14.48 -2.01
CA GLU A 2 -8.48 -14.07 -3.19
C GLU A 2 -7.93 -12.65 -2.99
N ILE A 3 -6.70 -12.42 -3.42
CA ILE A 3 -6.04 -11.12 -3.45
C ILE A 3 -5.46 -10.95 -4.84
N ALA A 4 -5.76 -9.84 -5.50
CA ALA A 4 -5.15 -9.46 -6.76
C ALA A 4 -4.14 -8.33 -6.52
N VAL A 5 -2.99 -8.41 -7.20
CA VAL A 5 -1.93 -7.42 -7.14
C VAL A 5 -1.60 -6.97 -8.55
N GLU A 6 -1.75 -5.68 -8.80
CA GLU A 6 -1.31 -5.05 -10.04
C GLU A 6 -0.10 -4.16 -9.77
N LEU A 7 0.93 -4.29 -10.61
CA LEU A 7 2.16 -3.52 -10.54
C LEU A 7 2.33 -2.77 -11.87
N ARG A 8 2.50 -1.46 -11.80
CA ARG A 8 2.76 -0.65 -13.00
C ARG A 8 3.79 0.43 -12.73
N ARG A 9 4.40 0.91 -13.82
CA ARG A 9 5.19 2.15 -13.81
C ARG A 9 4.37 3.26 -14.43
N ASP A 10 4.23 4.36 -13.70
CA ASP A 10 3.54 5.59 -14.11
C ASP A 10 4.57 6.75 -14.10
N GLY A 11 5.22 6.95 -15.25
CA GLY A 11 6.34 7.88 -15.38
C GLY A 11 7.53 7.50 -14.46
N GLU A 12 7.82 8.37 -13.49
CA GLU A 12 8.85 8.14 -12.47
C GLU A 12 8.33 7.37 -11.25
N ASP A 13 7.02 7.13 -11.17
CA ASP A 13 6.42 6.42 -10.04
C ASP A 13 6.24 4.93 -10.34
N PHE A 14 6.49 4.11 -9.32
CA PHE A 14 6.06 2.74 -9.22
C PHE A 14 4.75 2.69 -8.45
N VAL A 15 3.72 2.11 -9.05
CA VAL A 15 2.37 2.02 -8.48
C VAL A 15 2.02 0.56 -8.25
N VAL A 16 1.55 0.27 -7.04
CA VAL A 16 1.03 -1.04 -6.61
C VAL A 16 -0.44 -0.87 -6.26
N GLU A 17 -1.29 -1.72 -6.81
CA GLU A 17 -2.70 -1.80 -6.44
C GLU A 17 -2.99 -3.18 -5.86
N LEU A 18 -3.44 -3.19 -4.61
CA LEU A 18 -3.82 -4.39 -3.86
C LEU A 18 -5.34 -4.43 -3.75
N GLN A 19 -5.94 -5.50 -4.27
CA GLN A 19 -7.38 -5.71 -4.25
C GLN A 19 -7.71 -6.99 -3.47
N ASP A 20 -8.76 -6.92 -2.66
CA ASP A 20 -9.37 -8.10 -2.07
C ASP A 20 -10.90 -8.01 -2.15
N PHE A 21 -11.54 -9.15 -1.93
CA PHE A 21 -12.99 -9.32 -2.05
C PHE A 21 -13.68 -9.49 -0.69
N ALA A 22 -13.03 -9.02 0.39
CA ALA A 22 -13.63 -9.02 1.72
C ALA A 22 -14.65 -7.88 1.87
N ALA A 23 -15.30 -7.78 3.04
CA ALA A 23 -16.11 -6.60 3.32
C ALA A 23 -15.25 -5.31 3.29
N PRO A 24 -15.78 -4.18 2.82
CA PRO A 24 -15.06 -2.92 2.82
C PRO A 24 -14.57 -2.56 4.22
N VAL A 25 -13.31 -2.18 4.32
CA VAL A 25 -12.68 -1.77 5.57
C VAL A 25 -13.07 -0.33 5.94
N ASP A 26 -13.25 -0.08 7.23
CA ASP A 26 -13.24 1.29 7.75
C ASP A 26 -11.78 1.78 7.71
N THR A 27 -11.47 2.59 6.69
CA THR A 27 -10.11 3.12 6.45
C THR A 27 -9.59 3.94 7.63
N GLY A 28 -10.48 4.57 8.41
CA GLY A 28 -10.16 5.29 9.64
C GLY A 28 -9.62 4.38 10.75
N ARG A 29 -9.85 3.07 10.67
CA ARG A 29 -9.32 2.06 11.60
C ARG A 29 -8.02 1.43 11.12
N VAL A 30 -7.59 1.67 9.88
CA VAL A 30 -6.30 1.21 9.38
C VAL A 30 -5.19 2.11 9.94
N LYS A 31 -4.72 1.77 11.13
CA LYS A 31 -3.69 2.52 11.84
C LYS A 31 -2.49 1.61 12.11
N GLY A 32 -1.29 2.19 11.97
CA GLY A 32 -0.09 1.58 12.52
C GLY A 32 -0.22 1.49 14.05
N ARG A 33 0.39 0.47 14.63
CA ARG A 33 0.54 0.36 16.08
C ARG A 33 1.58 1.34 16.59
N ASP A 34 1.55 1.59 17.90
CA ASP A 34 2.68 2.19 18.60
C ASP A 34 3.91 1.26 18.47
N LEU A 35 5.05 1.83 18.10
CA LEU A 35 6.31 1.12 17.89
C LEU A 35 7.01 0.78 19.22
N ASP A 36 6.69 1.50 20.29
CA ASP A 36 7.22 1.23 21.63
C ASP A 36 6.55 -0.03 22.25
N ASP A 37 5.44 -0.50 21.68
CA ASP A 37 4.77 -1.74 22.06
C ASP A 37 5.40 -2.96 21.35
N ILE A 38 6.60 -3.36 21.80
CA ILE A 38 7.41 -4.45 21.24
C ILE A 38 6.68 -5.80 21.33
N LYS A 39 6.15 -6.28 20.19
CA LYS A 39 5.50 -7.60 20.04
C LYS A 39 5.73 -8.16 18.64
N PRO A 40 5.62 -9.48 18.43
CA PRO A 40 5.67 -10.05 17.07
C PRO A 40 4.49 -9.55 16.23
N GLY A 41 4.78 -9.01 15.04
CA GLY A 41 3.78 -8.60 14.05
C GLY A 41 3.15 -7.22 14.27
N GLY A 42 2.18 -6.89 13.41
CA GLY A 42 1.47 -5.60 13.44
C GLY A 42 2.26 -4.42 12.83
N LEU A 43 3.33 -4.70 12.10
CA LEU A 43 4.18 -3.67 11.47
C LEU A 43 3.77 -3.34 10.02
N GLY A 44 2.82 -4.07 9.43
CA GLY A 44 2.49 -3.92 8.00
C GLY A 44 2.16 -2.49 7.59
N VAL A 45 1.21 -1.84 8.29
CA VAL A 45 0.83 -0.44 8.02
C VAL A 45 1.98 0.53 8.28
N HIS A 46 2.83 0.26 9.27
CA HIS A 46 3.99 1.09 9.56
C HIS A 46 5.00 1.04 8.41
N LEU A 47 5.40 -0.17 7.99
CA LEU A 47 6.32 -0.38 6.87
C LEU A 47 5.78 0.22 5.57
N ILE A 48 4.48 0.05 5.29
CA ILE A 48 3.85 0.64 4.11
C ILE A 48 3.98 2.18 4.13
N ARG A 49 3.73 2.82 5.27
CA ARG A 49 3.84 4.29 5.42
C ARG A 49 5.28 4.79 5.42
N GLU A 50 6.22 3.97 5.89
CA GLU A 50 7.64 4.31 5.92
C GLU A 50 8.28 4.20 4.53
N ILE A 51 7.91 3.15 3.78
CA ILE A 51 8.53 2.85 2.48
C ILE A 51 7.89 3.66 1.36
N MET A 52 6.56 3.74 1.31
CA MET A 52 5.83 4.36 0.19
C MET A 52 5.75 5.87 0.34
N ASP A 53 5.74 6.59 -0.78
CA ASP A 53 5.63 8.05 -0.76
C ASP A 53 4.16 8.50 -0.68
N ASP A 54 3.23 7.70 -1.21
CA ASP A 54 1.79 7.92 -1.10
C ASP A 54 1.03 6.59 -0.92
N VAL A 55 0.00 6.61 -0.08
CA VAL A 55 -0.79 5.44 0.34
C VAL A 55 -2.25 5.85 0.42
N GLN A 56 -3.09 5.32 -0.47
CA GLN A 56 -4.49 5.72 -0.60
C GLN A 56 -5.42 4.51 -0.64
N PHE A 57 -6.44 4.51 0.21
CA PHE A 57 -7.60 3.66 0.00
C PHE A 57 -8.52 4.34 -1.01
N VAL A 58 -8.63 3.76 -2.20
CA VAL A 58 -9.43 4.34 -3.28
C VAL A 58 -10.77 3.59 -3.38
N THR A 59 -11.79 4.24 -3.94
CA THR A 59 -13.07 3.59 -4.18
C THR A 59 -12.87 2.40 -5.13
N PRO A 60 -13.19 1.17 -4.69
CA PRO A 60 -12.97 0.00 -5.52
C PRO A 60 -13.97 -0.06 -6.68
N PRO A 61 -13.63 -0.70 -7.80
CA PRO A 61 -14.59 -1.01 -8.85
C PRO A 61 -15.68 -1.97 -8.34
N ALA A 62 -16.77 -2.07 -9.09
CA ALA A 62 -17.88 -2.95 -8.73
C ALA A 62 -17.40 -4.40 -8.55
N GLY A 63 -17.80 -5.03 -7.45
CA GLY A 63 -17.44 -6.41 -7.11
C GLY A 63 -16.14 -6.56 -6.33
N VAL A 64 -15.36 -5.50 -6.13
CA VAL A 64 -14.15 -5.50 -5.29
C VAL A 64 -14.48 -4.92 -3.92
N GLY A 65 -13.99 -5.57 -2.87
CA GLY A 65 -14.25 -5.18 -1.48
C GLY A 65 -13.36 -4.03 -1.03
N ASN A 66 -12.06 -4.18 -1.26
CA ASN A 66 -11.05 -3.21 -0.86
C ASN A 66 -10.07 -2.97 -2.01
N LEU A 67 -9.62 -1.72 -2.18
CA LEU A 67 -8.55 -1.36 -3.09
C LEU A 67 -7.59 -0.38 -2.40
N LEU A 68 -6.35 -0.81 -2.20
CA LEU A 68 -5.26 -0.01 -1.65
C LEU A 68 -4.27 0.31 -2.77
N GLN A 69 -4.10 1.58 -3.07
CA GLN A 69 -3.09 2.08 -4.01
C GLN A 69 -1.88 2.59 -3.23
N LEU A 70 -0.70 2.13 -3.64
CA LEU A 70 0.58 2.54 -3.08
C LEU A 70 1.45 3.13 -4.20
N ARG A 71 2.03 4.31 -4.00
CA ARG A 71 2.95 4.94 -4.95
C ARG A 71 4.33 5.16 -4.34
N LYS A 72 5.37 4.89 -5.13
CA LYS A 72 6.76 5.18 -4.79
C LYS A 72 7.46 5.82 -5.97
N ARG A 73 8.07 6.98 -5.78
CA ARG A 73 8.96 7.59 -6.77
C ARG A 73 10.23 6.77 -6.90
N LEU A 74 10.48 6.26 -8.08
CA LEU A 74 11.70 5.56 -8.41
C LEU A 74 12.81 6.59 -8.58
N GLN A 75 13.81 6.54 -7.71
CA GLN A 75 15.03 7.29 -7.94
C GLN A 75 15.76 6.66 -9.12
N THR A 76 15.91 7.43 -10.19
CA THR A 76 16.86 7.06 -11.24
C THR A 76 18.25 7.14 -10.61
N LYS A 77 18.98 6.02 -10.55
CA LYS A 77 20.42 6.10 -10.26
C LYS A 77 21.01 7.01 -11.34
N ALA A 78 21.47 8.21 -10.95
CA ALA A 78 22.43 8.93 -11.77
C ALA A 78 23.57 7.96 -12.05
N GLY A 79 23.92 7.81 -13.33
CA GLY A 79 24.85 6.78 -13.80
C GLY A 79 26.03 6.63 -12.84
N ALA A 80 26.31 5.39 -12.43
CA ALA A 80 27.57 5.08 -11.81
C ALA A 80 28.66 5.46 -12.82
N SER A 81 29.33 6.59 -12.57
CA SER A 81 30.64 6.91 -13.14
C SER A 81 31.72 6.16 -12.38
#